data_AF-U5CVH6-F1
#
_entry.id   AF-U5CVH6-F1
#
_cell.length_a   1.000
_cell.length_b   1.000
_cell.length_c   1.000
_cell.angle_alpha   90.00
_cell.angle_beta   90.00
_cell.angle_gamma   90.00
#
_symmetry.space_group_name_H-M   'P 1'
#
loop_
_entity.id
_entity.type
_entity.pdbx_description
1 polymer ?
#
loop_
_entity_poly.entity_id
_entity_poly.type
_entity_poly.pdbx_seq_one_letter_code
_entity_poly.pdbx_strand_id
1 'polypeptide(L)'
;MIFAKQVHQVEFVVLCIGRFGDVPKLPLLPQNNGPQVFKGEVMHAKDYSELSSSEAAYAVRGKRVAVVGFQKSALDIAAECARVNGEYIIETSAVYSQ
;
A
#
# COMPACT_ATOMS: atom_id res chain seq x y z
N MET A 1 -8.89 -20.75 23.80
CA MET A 1 -10.04 -19.82 24.00
C MET A 1 -11.09 -20.16 22.95
N ILE A 2 -12.30 -20.52 23.38
CA ILE A 2 -13.43 -20.75 22.47
C ILE A 2 -14.23 -19.44 22.47
N PHE A 3 -14.28 -18.75 21.33
CA PHE A 3 -15.15 -17.58 21.18
C PHE A 3 -16.60 -18.06 21.08
N ALA A 4 -17.43 -17.73 22.06
CA ALA A 4 -18.86 -18.00 22.01
C ALA A 4 -19.53 -16.96 21.08
N LYS A 5 -20.14 -17.44 20.00
CA LYS A 5 -20.88 -16.60 19.05
C LYS A 5 -22.21 -16.15 19.67
N GLN A 6 -22.43 -14.84 19.78
CA GLN A 6 -23.73 -14.25 20.13
C GLN A 6 -24.46 -13.80 18.86
N VAL A 7 -25.79 -13.96 18.84
CA VAL A 7 -26.67 -13.61 17.72
C VAL A 7 -27.77 -12.69 18.23
N HIS A 8 -27.99 -11.57 17.55
CA HIS A 8 -29.00 -10.57 17.89
C HIS A 8 -29.93 -10.34 16.69
N GLN A 9 -31.21 -10.09 16.94
CA GLN A 9 -32.22 -9.77 15.92
C GLN A 9 -32.62 -8.31 16.06
N VAL A 10 -32.63 -7.57 14.95
CA VAL A 10 -32.98 -6.15 14.88
C VAL A 10 -33.79 -5.88 13.61
N GLU A 11 -34.54 -4.78 13.57
CA GLU A 11 -35.41 -4.43 12.43
C GLU A 11 -34.64 -3.85 11.24
N PHE A 12 -33.53 -3.15 11.51
CA PHE A 12 -32.60 -2.67 10.48
C PHE A 12 -31.17 -2.60 11.03
N VAL A 13 -30.19 -2.63 10.13
CA VAL A 13 -28.76 -2.48 10.44
C VAL A 13 -28.16 -1.44 9.51
N VAL A 14 -27.40 -0.49 10.07
CA VAL A 14 -26.54 0.41 9.30
C VAL A 14 -25.10 0.01 9.55
N LEU A 15 -24.39 -0.35 8.48
CA LEU A 15 -23.01 -0.83 8.56
C LEU A 15 -22.03 0.30 8.26
N CYS A 16 -21.34 0.78 9.31
CA CYS A 16 -20.40 1.91 9.22
C CYS A 16 -18.92 1.47 9.26
N ILE A 17 -18.57 0.36 8.60
CA ILE A 17 -17.20 -0.20 8.64
C ILE A 17 -16.19 0.51 7.72
N GLY A 18 -16.64 1.55 7.01
CA GLY A 18 -15.81 2.27 6.03
C GLY A 18 -15.58 1.48 4.73
N ARG A 19 -14.90 2.13 3.78
CA ARG A 19 -14.58 1.56 2.45
C ARG A 19 -13.14 1.04 2.38
N PHE A 20 -12.22 1.66 3.11
CA PHE A 20 -10.81 1.30 3.16
C PHE A 20 -10.60 0.46 4.41
N GLY A 21 -10.48 -0.86 4.23
CA GLY A 21 -10.30 -1.82 5.31
C GLY A 21 -8.90 -2.44 5.32
N ASP A 22 -8.73 -3.46 6.14
CA ASP A 22 -7.42 -4.09 6.38
C ASP A 22 -6.87 -4.89 5.19
N VAL A 23 -7.75 -5.28 4.26
CA VAL A 23 -7.38 -6.07 3.08
C VAL A 23 -7.08 -5.13 1.90
N PRO A 24 -5.82 -5.01 1.46
CA PRO A 24 -5.48 -4.20 0.31
C PRO A 24 -6.06 -4.79 -0.99
N LYS A 25 -6.58 -3.94 -1.87
CA LYS A 25 -6.98 -4.35 -3.23
C LYS A 25 -5.78 -4.23 -4.14
N LEU A 26 -5.18 -5.36 -4.48
CA LEU A 26 -4.09 -5.44 -5.44
C LEU A 26 -4.63 -5.55 -6.88
N PRO A 27 -3.95 -4.95 -7.87
CA PRO A 27 -4.31 -5.15 -9.26
C PRO A 27 -4.12 -6.62 -9.66
N LEU A 28 -5.04 -7.15 -10.47
CA LEU A 28 -4.86 -8.44 -11.11
C LEU A 28 -3.83 -8.27 -12.22
N LEU A 29 -2.67 -8.90 -12.05
CA LEU A 29 -1.61 -8.91 -13.05
C LEU A 29 -1.64 -10.24 -13.82
N PRO A 30 -1.27 -10.24 -15.12
CA PRO A 30 -1.20 -11.46 -15.91
C PRO A 30 -0.30 -12.51 -15.23
N GLN A 31 -0.57 -13.79 -15.52
CA GLN A 31 0.20 -14.90 -14.98
C GLN A 31 1.70 -14.70 -15.30
N ASN A 32 2.58 -14.90 -14.30
CA ASN A 32 4.02 -14.60 -14.36
C ASN A 32 4.43 -13.13 -14.57
N ASN A 33 3.51 -12.17 -14.49
CA ASN A 33 3.82 -10.73 -14.57
C ASN A 33 3.41 -9.96 -13.30
N GLY A 34 3.22 -10.67 -12.19
CA GLY A 34 2.83 -10.07 -10.90
C GLY A 34 4.02 -9.70 -10.00
N PRO A 35 3.76 -9.24 -8.77
CA PRO A 35 4.80 -8.87 -7.80
C PRO A 35 5.79 -10.02 -7.52
N GLN A 36 5.32 -11.25 -7.63
CA GLN A 36 6.08 -12.47 -7.35
C GLN A 36 7.29 -12.70 -8.27
N VAL A 37 7.32 -12.11 -9.47
CA VAL A 37 8.48 -12.21 -10.39
C VAL A 37 9.40 -10.98 -10.28
N PHE A 38 8.97 -9.94 -9.57
CA PHE A 38 9.76 -8.75 -9.36
C PHE A 38 10.79 -9.02 -8.25
N LYS A 39 12.07 -8.77 -8.56
CA LYS A 39 13.18 -9.04 -7.62
C LYS A 39 13.41 -7.92 -6.61
N GLY A 40 12.74 -6.78 -6.80
CA GLY A 40 12.79 -5.66 -5.86
C GLY A 40 11.68 -5.74 -4.82
N GLU A 41 11.65 -4.73 -3.95
CA GLU A 41 10.66 -4.63 -2.89
C GLU A 41 9.31 -4.14 -3.44
N VAL A 42 8.23 -4.78 -3.00
CA VAL A 42 6.85 -4.41 -3.34
C VAL A 42 6.07 -4.15 -2.06
N MET A 43 5.36 -3.02 -2.02
CA MET A 43 4.57 -2.60 -0.87
C MET A 43 3.21 -2.02 -1.33
N HIS A 44 2.14 -2.20 -0.55
CA HIS A 44 0.90 -1.47 -0.78
C HIS A 44 0.92 -0.13 0.00
N ALA A 45 0.22 0.89 -0.50
CA ALA A 45 0.18 2.23 0.09
C ALA A 45 -0.33 2.23 1.54
N LYS A 46 -1.17 1.25 1.91
CA LYS A 46 -1.59 1.00 3.30
C LYS A 46 -0.37 0.70 4.18
N ASP A 47 0.42 -0.30 3.80
CA ASP A 47 1.60 -0.71 4.57
C ASP A 47 2.63 0.43 4.63
N TYR A 48 2.78 1.17 3.53
CA TYR A 48 3.63 2.37 3.49
C TYR A 48 3.14 3.45 4.48
N SER A 49 1.83 3.66 4.60
CA SER A 49 1.26 4.64 5.52
C SER A 49 1.36 4.28 7.00
N GLU A 50 1.66 3.02 7.32
CA GLU A 50 1.91 2.56 8.70
C GLU A 50 3.35 2.82 9.14
N LEU A 51 4.26 3.13 8.21
CA LEU A 51 5.64 3.50 8.51
C LEU A 51 5.72 4.89 9.14
N SER A 52 6.65 5.07 10.08
CA SER A 52 7.08 6.41 10.50
C SER A 52 7.75 7.15 9.34
N SER A 53 7.80 8.49 9.43
CA SER A 53 8.47 9.30 8.38
C SER A 53 9.93 8.91 8.16
N SER A 54 10.64 8.46 9.19
CA SER A 54 12.02 7.97 9.06
C SER A 54 12.10 6.61 8.36
N GLU A 55 11.17 5.70 8.66
CA GLU A 55 11.11 4.37 8.03
C GLU A 55 10.69 4.50 6.56
N ALA A 56 9.69 5.33 6.26
CA ALA A 56 9.26 5.63 4.90
C ALA A 56 10.40 6.22 4.08
N ALA A 57 11.12 7.21 4.63
CA ALA A 57 12.30 7.77 3.98
C ALA A 57 13.39 6.71 3.75
N TYR A 58 13.68 5.86 4.74
CA TYR A 58 14.66 4.77 4.60
C TYR A 58 14.23 3.75 3.54
N ALA A 59 12.94 3.43 3.47
CA ALA A 59 12.39 2.47 2.52
C ALA A 59 12.59 2.92 1.06
N VAL A 60 12.59 4.23 0.78
CA VAL A 60 12.71 4.77 -0.58
C VAL A 60 14.08 5.35 -0.90
N ARG A 61 14.90 5.69 0.10
CA ARG A 61 16.18 6.39 -0.07
C ARG A 61 17.15 5.62 -0.96
N GLY A 62 17.62 6.26 -2.03
CA GLY A 62 18.55 5.67 -2.99
C GLY A 62 17.95 4.52 -3.78
N LYS A 63 16.62 4.47 -3.94
CA LYS A 63 15.90 3.48 -4.75
C LYS A 63 15.17 4.16 -5.94
N ARG A 64 15.07 3.52 -7.11
CA ARG A 64 14.10 3.90 -8.17
C ARG A 64 12.73 3.42 -7.75
N VAL A 65 11.86 4.33 -7.35
CA VAL A 65 10.51 3.96 -6.92
C VAL A 65 9.54 4.12 -8.08
N ALA A 66 8.80 3.07 -8.40
CA ALA A 66 7.62 3.11 -9.25
C ALA A 66 6.37 3.18 -8.35
N VAL A 67 5.62 4.27 -8.43
CA VAL A 67 4.32 4.36 -7.75
C VAL A 67 3.23 4.03 -8.76
N VAL A 68 2.46 2.99 -8.50
CA VAL A 68 1.39 2.49 -9.38
C VAL A 68 0.04 2.88 -8.77
N GLY A 69 -0.61 3.86 -9.38
CA GLY A 69 -1.87 4.45 -8.92
C GLY A 69 -1.92 5.93 -9.32
N PHE A 70 -3.10 6.56 -9.25
CA PHE A 70 -3.26 7.99 -9.61
C PHE A 70 -4.11 8.79 -8.62
N GLN A 71 -4.59 8.17 -7.54
CA GLN A 71 -5.32 8.89 -6.50
C GLN A 71 -4.37 9.62 -5.54
N LYS A 72 -4.94 10.31 -4.55
CA LYS A 72 -4.19 11.15 -3.61
C LYS A 72 -3.00 10.44 -2.96
N SER A 73 -3.18 9.22 -2.47
CA SER A 73 -2.08 8.47 -1.84
C SER A 73 -0.94 8.18 -2.81
N ALA A 74 -1.22 7.89 -4.08
CA ALA A 74 -0.18 7.71 -5.10
C ALA A 74 0.63 8.99 -5.31
N LEU A 75 -0.05 10.13 -5.44
CA LEU A 75 0.62 11.42 -5.65
C LEU A 75 1.45 11.84 -4.44
N ASP A 76 0.91 11.68 -3.23
CA ASP A 76 1.60 12.03 -1.99
C ASP A 76 2.87 11.18 -1.79
N ILE A 77 2.78 9.87 -2.02
CA ILE A 77 3.92 8.94 -1.94
C ILE A 77 4.95 9.27 -3.03
N ALA A 78 4.52 9.54 -4.26
CA ALA A 78 5.43 9.91 -5.35
C ALA A 78 6.19 11.21 -5.05
N ALA A 79 5.50 12.22 -4.51
CA ALA A 79 6.12 13.47 -4.08
C ALA A 79 7.13 13.25 -2.94
N GLU A 80 6.81 12.37 -1.98
CA GLU A 80 7.75 11.99 -0.92
C GLU A 80 9.00 11.31 -1.47
N CYS A 81 8.84 10.34 -2.38
CA CYS A 81 9.96 9.66 -3.03
C CYS A 81 10.86 10.67 -3.76
N ALA A 82 10.28 11.60 -4.51
CA ALA A 82 11.03 12.64 -5.22
C ALA A 82 11.81 13.55 -4.25
N ARG A 83 11.19 13.94 -3.13
CA ARG A 83 11.83 14.74 -2.08
C ARG A 83 13.01 14.02 -1.43
N VAL A 84 12.92 12.71 -1.22
CA VAL A 84 13.99 11.93 -0.57
C VAL A 84 15.15 11.65 -1.52
N ASN A 85 14.87 11.36 -2.80
CA ASN A 85 15.87 10.87 -3.75
C ASN A 85 16.48 11.93 -4.67
N GLY A 86 15.83 13.08 -4.87
CA GLY A 86 16.29 14.04 -5.88
C GLY A 86 16.38 13.41 -7.27
N GLU A 87 17.42 13.73 -8.04
CA GLU A 87 17.65 13.21 -9.41
C GLU A 87 18.50 11.92 -9.48
N TYR A 88 19.02 11.39 -8.35
CA TYR A 88 19.97 10.26 -8.40
C TYR A 88 19.31 8.89 -8.19
N ILE A 89 19.68 7.98 -9.09
CA ILE A 89 19.03 6.69 -9.36
C ILE A 89 19.96 5.53 -8.97
N ILE A 90 19.49 4.64 -8.10
CA ILE A 90 20.02 3.28 -7.89
C ILE A 90 18.87 2.33 -7.50
N GLU A 91 18.86 1.07 -7.96
CA GLU A 91 17.87 -0.05 -7.68
C GLU A 91 16.36 0.23 -7.92
N THR A 92 15.43 -0.75 -7.84
CA THR A 92 13.98 -0.53 -8.16
C THR A 92 13.02 -1.07 -7.09
N SER A 93 12.02 -0.28 -6.69
CA SER A 93 10.91 -0.64 -5.78
C SER A 93 9.56 -0.26 -6.39
N ALA A 94 8.49 -0.97 -6.04
CA ALA A 94 7.13 -0.64 -6.48
C ALA A 94 6.16 -0.43 -5.30
N VAL A 95 5.44 0.69 -5.30
CA VAL A 95 4.37 0.96 -4.32
C VAL A 95 3.02 1.00 -5.04
N TYR A 96 2.10 0.13 -4.64
CA TYR A 96 0.74 0.09 -5.19
C TYR A 96 -0.20 0.97 -4.38
N SER A 97 -0.85 1.92 -5.03
CA SER A 97 -1.90 2.78 -4.48
C SER A 97 -3.21 2.55 -5.24
N GLN A 98 -4.34 2.54 -4.51
CA GLN A 98 -5.68 2.48 -5.10
C GLN A 98 -6.09 3.82 -5.70
#